data_AF-A0A8T2YGF6-F1
#
_entry.id   AF-A0A8T2YGF6-F1
#
_cell.length_a   1.000
_cell.length_b   1.000
_cell.length_c   1.000
_cell.angle_alpha   90.00
_cell.angle_beta   90.00
_cell.angle_gamma   90.00
#
_symmetry.space_group_name_H-M   'P 1'
#
loop_
_entity.id
_entity.type
_entity.pdbx_description
1 polymer ?
#
loop_
_entity_poly.entity_id
_entity_poly.type
_entity_poly.pdbx_seq_one_letter_code
_entity_poly.pdbx_strand_id
1 'polypeptide(L)'
;MASFLQSFIDPRKNWLAKQHMKTLSSRLRRYGLRYDDLYDPYYELDIKEALNRLPREIIDARNQRLKRAMDLSMKHAYLPEDLQAMQTPFRSYLQEMLAFLIHILILLLVAFRSYYYSHSNTPLLVIYEGFSWWISVSFE
;
A
#
# COMPACT_ATOMS: atom_id res chain seq x y z
N MET A 1 -5.57 20.68 12.93
CA MET A 1 -6.68 19.74 13.20
C MET A 1 -6.29 18.26 13.12
N ALA A 2 -5.16 17.90 12.48
CA ALA A 2 -4.73 16.50 12.37
C ALA A 2 -4.28 15.84 13.70
N SER A 3 -3.67 16.56 14.64
CA SER A 3 -3.12 15.95 15.86
C SER A 3 -4.20 15.42 16.83
N PHE A 4 -5.39 16.03 16.83
CA PHE A 4 -6.52 15.57 17.63
C PHE A 4 -7.05 14.23 17.09
N LEU A 5 -7.25 14.12 15.77
CA LEU A 5 -7.64 12.85 15.13
C LEU A 5 -6.58 11.77 15.28
N GLN A 6 -5.30 12.14 15.17
CA GLN A 6 -4.19 11.21 15.39
C GLN A 6 -4.24 10.59 16.79
N SER A 7 -4.64 11.36 17.81
CA SER A 7 -4.76 10.85 19.17
C SER A 7 -5.82 9.74 19.34
N PHE A 8 -6.85 9.71 18.48
CA PHE A 8 -7.87 8.66 18.47
C PHE A 8 -7.43 7.40 17.72
N ILE A 9 -6.50 7.51 16.78
CA ILE A 9 -6.07 6.38 15.93
C ILE A 9 -4.80 5.72 16.51
N ASP A 10 -3.99 6.47 17.24
CA ASP A 10 -2.74 5.97 17.82
C ASP A 10 -3.01 4.83 18.84
N PRO A 11 -2.49 3.60 18.63
CA PRO A 11 -2.69 2.48 19.55
C PRO A 11 -1.99 2.66 20.90
N ARG A 12 -1.11 3.68 21.01
CA ARG A 12 -0.46 4.07 22.27
C ARG A 12 -1.36 4.95 23.14
N LYS A 13 -2.25 5.74 22.53
CA LYS A 13 -3.10 6.72 23.21
C LYS A 13 -4.54 6.23 23.36
N ASN A 14 -5.03 5.41 22.43
CA ASN A 14 -6.38 4.87 22.46
C ASN A 14 -6.39 3.34 22.73
N TRP A 15 -7.13 2.94 23.77
CA TRP A 15 -7.35 1.53 24.11
C TRP A 15 -8.07 0.74 23.01
N LEU A 16 -9.05 1.35 22.32
CA LEU A 16 -9.79 0.69 21.24
C LEU A 16 -8.87 0.36 20.06
N ALA A 17 -8.02 1.32 19.67
CA ALA A 17 -7.03 1.13 18.61
C ALA A 17 -6.00 0.04 19.01
N LYS A 18 -5.60 0.00 20.28
CA LYS A 18 -4.72 -1.06 20.80
C LYS A 18 -5.34 -2.45 20.69
N GLN A 19 -6.61 -2.59 21.07
CA GLN A 19 -7.31 -3.88 21.01
C GLN A 19 -7.56 -4.34 19.57
N HIS A 20 -7.89 -3.40 18.68
CA HIS A 20 -7.98 -3.65 17.25
C HIS A 20 -6.64 -4.15 16.68
N MET A 21 -5.55 -3.44 16.95
CA MET A 21 -4.21 -3.82 16.51
C MET A 21 -3.80 -5.19 17.05
N LYS A 22 -4.09 -5.49 18.32
CA LYS A 22 -3.82 -6.80 18.94
C LYS A 22 -4.58 -7.92 18.24
N THR A 23 -5.86 -7.69 17.93
CA THR A 23 -6.72 -8.67 17.25
C THR A 23 -6.24 -8.94 15.83
N LEU A 24 -5.91 -7.89 15.06
CA LEU A 24 -5.33 -8.03 13.73
C LEU A 24 -4.00 -8.77 13.77
N SER A 25 -3.12 -8.40 14.70
CA SER A 25 -1.82 -9.05 14.87
C SER A 25 -1.97 -10.54 15.14
N SER A 26 -2.86 -10.93 16.05
CA SER A 26 -3.13 -12.34 16.34
C SER A 26 -3.64 -13.09 15.10
N ARG A 27 -4.61 -12.52 14.38
CA ARG A 27 -5.17 -13.16 13.17
C ARG A 27 -4.13 -13.33 12.06
N LEU A 28 -3.33 -12.31 11.81
CA LEU A 28 -2.26 -12.36 10.79
C LEU A 28 -1.19 -13.39 11.13
N ARG A 29 -0.78 -13.48 12.41
CA ARG A 29 0.22 -14.46 12.85
C ARG A 29 -0.26 -15.90 12.67
N ARG A 30 -1.54 -16.18 12.95
CA ARG A 30 -2.14 -17.52 12.79
C ARG A 30 -2.04 -18.06 11.36
N TYR A 31 -2.12 -17.19 10.36
CA TYR A 31 -1.97 -17.54 8.94
C TYR A 31 -0.56 -17.28 8.38
N GLY A 32 0.33 -16.66 9.15
CA GLY A 32 1.68 -16.31 8.71
C GLY A 32 1.70 -15.25 7.60
N LEU A 33 0.76 -14.31 7.65
CA LEU A 33 0.64 -13.19 6.70
C LEU A 33 1.19 -11.90 7.31
N ARG A 34 1.64 -10.99 6.45
CA ARG A 34 1.86 -9.58 6.80
C ARG A 34 0.67 -8.74 6.36
N TYR A 35 0.52 -7.57 6.98
CA TYR A 35 -0.57 -6.65 6.67
C TYR A 35 -0.56 -6.23 5.19
N ASP A 36 0.62 -5.94 4.64
CA ASP A 36 0.80 -5.57 3.22
C ASP A 36 0.41 -6.69 2.23
N ASP A 37 0.32 -7.94 2.68
CA ASP A 37 -0.07 -9.06 1.81
C ASP A 37 -1.57 -9.03 1.47
N LEU A 38 -2.37 -8.31 2.26
CA LEU A 38 -3.82 -8.21 2.10
C LEU A 38 -4.24 -7.28 0.94
N TYR A 39 -3.32 -6.48 0.42
CA TYR A 39 -3.59 -5.59 -0.70
C TYR A 39 -3.67 -6.36 -2.02
N ASP A 40 -4.75 -6.14 -2.75
CA ASP A 40 -5.03 -6.82 -4.02
C ASP A 40 -4.58 -5.97 -5.22
N PRO A 41 -3.64 -6.46 -6.06
CA PRO A 41 -3.21 -5.75 -7.27
C PRO A 41 -4.29 -5.57 -8.34
N TYR A 42 -5.40 -6.32 -8.29
CA TYR A 42 -6.45 -6.20 -9.31
C TYR A 42 -7.35 -4.98 -9.12
N TYR A 43 -7.52 -4.50 -7.88
CA TYR A 43 -8.42 -3.39 -7.57
C TYR A 43 -7.71 -2.03 -7.54
N GLU A 44 -6.41 -1.99 -7.22
CA GLU A 44 -5.65 -0.75 -7.08
C GLU A 44 -4.46 -0.72 -8.07
N LEU A 45 -4.53 0.20 -9.04
CA LEU A 45 -3.49 0.37 -10.07
C LEU A 45 -2.13 0.71 -9.43
N ASP A 46 -2.13 1.57 -8.41
CA ASP A 46 -0.92 1.97 -7.69
C ASP A 46 -0.23 0.80 -7.01
N ILE A 47 -1.02 -0.17 -6.50
CA ILE A 47 -0.49 -1.37 -5.84
C ILE A 47 0.10 -2.32 -6.86
N LYS A 48 -0.57 -2.52 -8.00
CA LYS A 48 -0.01 -3.31 -9.11
C LYS A 48 1.33 -2.75 -9.55
N GLU A 49 1.42 -1.43 -9.73
CA GLU A 49 2.64 -0.77 -10.17
C GLU A 49 3.74 -0.81 -9.11
N ALA A 50 3.39 -0.61 -7.83
CA ALA A 50 4.33 -0.76 -6.73
C ALA A 50 4.91 -2.18 -6.67
N LEU A 51 4.07 -3.20 -6.87
CA LEU A 51 4.49 -4.59 -6.88
C LEU A 51 5.39 -4.92 -8.08
N ASN A 52 5.12 -4.36 -9.25
CA ASN A 52 5.94 -4.57 -10.45
C ASN A 52 7.36 -3.98 -10.30
N ARG A 53 7.50 -2.91 -9.52
CA ARG A 53 8.80 -2.24 -9.29
C ARG A 53 9.62 -2.85 -8.15
N LEU A 54 9.02 -3.68 -7.31
CA LEU A 54 9.73 -4.33 -6.21
C LEU A 54 10.70 -5.42 -6.71
N PRO A 55 11.79 -5.69 -5.98
CA PRO A 55 12.71 -6.76 -6.31
C PRO A 55 12.01 -8.13 -6.21
N ARG A 56 12.41 -9.06 -7.07
CA ARG A 56 11.72 -10.35 -7.26
C ARG A 56 11.72 -11.19 -5.98
N GLU A 57 12.77 -11.11 -5.17
CA GLU A 57 12.91 -11.86 -3.92
C GLU A 57 11.79 -11.52 -2.92
N ILE A 58 11.37 -10.25 -2.86
CA ILE A 58 10.28 -9.80 -1.99
C ILE A 58 8.93 -10.32 -2.50
N ILE A 59 8.74 -10.30 -3.82
CA ILE A 59 7.53 -10.80 -4.48
C ILE A 59 7.40 -12.31 -4.27
N ASP A 60 8.48 -13.06 -4.44
CA ASP A 60 8.49 -14.50 -4.23
C ASP A 60 8.21 -14.85 -2.76
N ALA A 61 8.83 -14.12 -1.82
CA ALA A 61 8.54 -14.28 -0.40
C ALA A 61 7.08 -13.93 -0.04
N ARG A 62 6.46 -12.96 -0.71
CA ARG A 62 5.02 -12.65 -0.59
C ARG A 62 4.18 -13.81 -1.13
N ASN A 63 4.48 -14.29 -2.33
CA ASN A 63 3.73 -15.37 -2.97
C ASN A 63 3.80 -16.67 -2.18
N GLN A 64 4.94 -16.98 -1.56
CA GLN A 64 5.09 -18.12 -0.64
C GLN A 64 4.19 -17.97 0.60
N ARG A 65 4.14 -16.78 1.20
CA ARG A 65 3.26 -16.50 2.35
C ARG A 65 1.78 -16.67 1.99
N LEU A 66 1.36 -16.12 0.86
CA LEU A 66 -0.02 -16.24 0.36
C LEU A 66 -0.40 -17.68 0.06
N LYS A 67 0.45 -18.44 -0.65
CA LYS A 67 0.22 -19.87 -0.92
C LYS A 67 0.07 -20.68 0.36
N ARG A 68 0.95 -20.45 1.34
CA ARG A 68 0.87 -21.11 2.65
C ARG A 68 -0.40 -20.75 3.40
N ALA A 69 -0.78 -19.47 3.43
CA ALA A 69 -2.00 -19.04 4.11
C ALA A 69 -3.25 -19.65 3.46
N MET A 70 -3.26 -19.76 2.13
CA MET A 70 -4.34 -20.41 1.38
C MET A 70 -4.41 -21.91 1.70
N ASP A 71 -3.27 -22.61 1.74
CA ASP A 71 -3.21 -24.03 2.13
C ASP A 71 -3.73 -24.26 3.57
N LEU A 72 -3.30 -23.43 4.52
CA LEU A 72 -3.79 -23.48 5.90
C LEU A 72 -5.29 -23.18 5.99
N SER A 73 -5.76 -22.21 5.22
CA SER A 73 -7.18 -21.86 5.17
C SER A 73 -8.03 -23.00 4.61
N MET A 74 -7.56 -23.68 3.55
CA MET A 74 -8.24 -24.85 2.99
C MET A 74 -8.28 -26.02 3.97
N LYS A 75 -7.22 -26.20 4.76
CA LYS A 75 -7.12 -27.26 5.78
C LYS A 75 -7.86 -26.92 7.08
N HIS A 76 -8.43 -25.73 7.21
CA HIS A 76 -8.97 -25.20 8.47
C HIS A 76 -7.98 -25.31 9.65
N ALA A 77 -6.69 -25.19 9.36
CA ALA A 77 -5.60 -25.32 10.32
C ALA A 77 -4.85 -24.00 10.48
N TYR A 78 -4.06 -23.89 11.55
CA TYR A 78 -3.24 -22.71 11.83
C TYR A 78 -1.77 -23.08 11.88
N LEU A 79 -0.92 -22.07 11.72
CA LEU A 79 0.52 -22.23 11.86
C LEU A 79 0.86 -22.69 13.29
N PRO A 80 1.86 -23.58 13.51
CA PRO A 80 2.29 -23.94 14.87
C PRO A 80 2.79 -22.73 15.65
N GLU A 81 2.63 -22.76 16.98
CA GLU A 81 2.85 -21.61 17.87
C GLU A 81 4.27 -21.05 17.78
N ASP A 82 5.28 -21.93 17.64
CA ASP A 82 6.68 -21.55 17.46
C ASP A 82 6.90 -20.66 16.23
N LEU A 83 6.26 -21.02 15.11
CA LEU A 83 6.32 -20.25 13.87
C LEU A 83 5.49 -18.97 13.95
N GLN A 84 4.40 -18.95 14.73
CA GLN A 84 3.60 -17.75 14.98
C GLN A 84 4.40 -16.70 15.75
N ALA A 85 5.21 -17.12 16.73
CA ALA A 85 6.05 -16.22 17.52
C ALA A 85 7.10 -15.51 16.67
N MET A 86 7.62 -16.18 15.64
CA MET A 86 8.60 -15.60 14.70
C MET A 86 7.98 -14.62 13.68
N GLN A 87 6.65 -14.53 13.57
CA GLN A 87 6.01 -13.68 12.57
C GLN A 87 6.04 -12.19 12.94
N THR A 88 6.37 -11.36 11.94
CA THR A 88 6.37 -9.89 12.01
C THR A 88 5.26 -9.29 11.14
N PRO A 89 3.98 -9.26 11.61
CA PRO A 89 2.83 -8.92 10.76
C PRO A 89 2.82 -7.46 10.27
N PHE A 90 3.40 -6.52 11.03
CA PHE A 90 3.40 -5.09 10.71
C PHE A 90 4.71 -4.59 10.08
N ARG A 91 5.59 -5.50 9.63
CA ARG A 91 6.78 -5.10 8.89
C ARG A 91 6.37 -4.79 7.45
N SER A 92 6.23 -3.51 7.14
CA SER A 92 5.88 -3.06 5.80
C SER A 92 7.05 -3.22 4.83
N TYR A 93 6.71 -3.52 3.58
CA TYR A 93 7.62 -3.56 2.44
C TYR A 93 7.01 -2.83 1.22
N LEU A 94 5.70 -2.59 1.24
CA LEU A 94 4.96 -1.94 0.15
C LEU A 94 4.82 -0.43 0.36
N GLN A 95 4.71 0.02 1.62
CA GLN A 95 4.47 1.43 1.95
C GLN A 95 5.54 2.39 1.42
N GLU A 96 6.81 1.99 1.47
CA GLU A 96 7.91 2.81 0.94
C GLU A 96 7.82 2.98 -0.58
N MET A 97 7.48 1.89 -1.29
CA MET A 97 7.31 1.93 -2.75
C MET A 97 6.07 2.74 -3.15
N LEU A 98 4.94 2.58 -2.44
CA LEU A 98 3.73 3.36 -2.68
C LEU A 98 3.97 4.85 -2.42
N ALA A 99 4.63 5.18 -1.31
CA ALA A 99 5.00 6.56 -1.02
C ALA A 99 5.86 7.13 -2.15
N PHE A 100 6.85 6.40 -2.64
CA PHE A 100 7.69 6.83 -3.77
C PHE A 100 6.88 7.12 -5.03
N LEU A 101 5.95 6.23 -5.42
CA LEU A 101 5.08 6.43 -6.58
C LEU A 101 4.20 7.67 -6.44
N ILE A 102 3.55 7.83 -5.29
CA ILE A 102 2.68 8.97 -5.00
C ILE A 102 3.49 10.27 -5.01
N HIS A 103 4.72 10.27 -4.45
CA HIS A 103 5.58 11.45 -4.46
C HIS A 103 6.02 11.82 -5.88
N ILE A 104 6.39 10.85 -6.71
CA ILE A 104 6.72 11.10 -8.12
C ILE A 104 5.52 11.69 -8.84
N LEU A 105 4.33 11.10 -8.68
CA LEU A 105 3.12 11.61 -9.30
C LEU A 105 2.86 13.06 -8.87
N ILE A 106 2.88 13.36 -7.57
CA ILE A 106 2.70 14.72 -7.06
C ILE A 106 3.73 15.69 -7.65
N LEU A 107 5.01 15.31 -7.71
CA LEU A 107 6.06 16.13 -8.29
C LEU A 107 5.80 16.41 -9.78
N LEU A 108 5.37 15.40 -10.53
CA LEU A 108 5.00 15.55 -11.93
C LEU A 108 3.77 16.45 -12.09
N LEU A 109 2.74 16.31 -11.25
CA LEU A 109 1.57 17.19 -11.25
C LEU A 109 1.94 18.64 -10.94
N VAL A 110 2.84 18.86 -9.98
CA VAL A 110 3.32 20.19 -9.60
C VAL A 110 4.17 20.79 -10.73
N ALA A 111 5.06 20.01 -11.34
CA ALA A 111 5.89 20.44 -12.47
C ALA A 111 5.02 20.77 -13.70
N PHE A 112 4.04 19.92 -14.02
CA PHE A 112 3.07 20.15 -15.07
C PHE A 112 2.27 21.43 -14.79
N ARG A 113 1.69 21.57 -13.59
CA ARG A 113 0.99 22.80 -13.18
C ARG A 113 1.87 24.05 -13.32
N SER A 114 3.14 23.97 -12.93
CA SER A 114 4.10 25.07 -13.06
C SER A 114 4.41 25.40 -14.52
N TYR A 115 4.56 24.38 -15.38
CA TYR A 115 4.81 24.54 -16.81
C TYR A 115 3.64 25.25 -17.51
N TYR A 116 2.40 24.84 -17.22
CA TYR A 116 1.19 25.47 -17.78
C TYR A 116 0.97 26.90 -17.27
N TYR A 117 1.29 27.17 -16.00
CA TYR A 117 1.21 28.53 -15.46
C TYR A 117 2.19 29.50 -16.15
N SER A 118 3.34 28.98 -16.61
CA SER A 118 4.35 29.77 -17.33
C SER A 118 4.03 29.99 -18.82
N HIS A 119 3.13 29.21 -19.43
CA HIS A 119 2.87 29.21 -20.89
C HIS A 119 1.54 29.86 -21.34
N SER A 120 1.05 30.85 -20.57
CA SER A 120 0.00 31.84 -20.93
C SER A 120 -1.46 31.36 -20.90
N ASN A 121 -2.37 32.27 -20.49
CA ASN A 121 -3.79 32.48 -20.85
C ASN A 121 -4.59 31.42 -21.67
N THR A 122 -4.34 30.13 -21.50
CA THR A 122 -5.05 29.06 -22.19
C THR A 122 -6.28 28.63 -21.39
N PRO A 123 -7.44 28.44 -22.03
CA PRO A 123 -8.66 28.04 -21.34
C PRO A 123 -8.48 26.67 -20.65
N LEU A 124 -9.05 26.54 -19.44
CA LEU A 124 -8.95 25.36 -18.56
C LEU A 124 -9.25 24.02 -19.28
N LEU A 125 -10.11 24.03 -20.31
CA LEU A 125 -10.46 22.84 -21.11
C LEU A 125 -9.27 22.19 -21.83
N VAL A 126 -8.31 22.96 -22.33
CA VAL A 126 -7.10 22.42 -23.01
C VAL A 126 -6.16 21.74 -22.00
N ILE A 127 -6.20 22.20 -20.74
CA ILE A 127 -5.37 21.67 -19.65
C ILE A 127 -5.84 20.26 -19.26
N TYR A 128 -7.16 20.02 -19.19
CA TYR A 128 -7.70 18.69 -18.87
C TYR A 128 -7.43 17.66 -19.97
N GLU A 129 -7.59 18.05 -21.24
CA GLU A 129 -7.30 17.19 -22.40
C GLU A 129 -5.82 16.82 -22.45
N GLY A 130 -4.91 17.81 -22.32
CA GLY A 130 -3.46 17.56 -22.31
C GLY A 130 -2.98 16.75 -21.11
N PHE A 131 -3.58 16.95 -19.94
CA PHE A 131 -3.27 16.19 -18.73
C PHE A 131 -3.72 14.73 -18.82
N SER A 132 -4.92 14.49 -19.35
CA SER A 132 -5.43 13.13 -19.61
C SER A 132 -4.55 12.37 -20.61
N TRP A 133 -4.13 13.06 -21.67
CA TRP A 133 -3.21 12.50 -22.67
C TRP A 133 -1.83 12.18 -22.08
N TRP A 134 -1.28 13.09 -21.29
CA TRP A 134 0.04 12.91 -20.66
C TRP A 134 0.04 11.79 -19.61
N ILE A 135 -1.04 11.64 -18.81
CA ILE A 135 -1.19 10.49 -17.91
C ILE A 135 -1.23 9.19 -18.71
N SER A 136 -2.02 9.16 -19.79
CA SER A 136 -2.18 7.95 -20.62
C SER A 136 -0.84 7.51 -21.21
N VAL A 137 -0.01 8.45 -21.68
CA VAL A 137 1.33 8.17 -22.23
C VAL A 137 2.37 7.83 -21.17
N SER A 138 2.24 8.35 -19.95
CA SER A 138 3.24 8.15 -18.89
C SER A 138 3.05 6.87 -18.07
N PHE A 139 1.89 6.23 -18.19
CA PHE A 139 1.50 5.03 -17.43
C PHE A 139 1.13 3.81 -18.31
N GLU A 140 1.38 3.87 -19.62
CA GLU A 140 1.49 2.70 -20.52
C GLU A 140 2.92 2.12 -20.52
#